data_AF-A0A1Y4KBJ1-F1
#
_entry.id   AF-A0A1Y4KBJ1-F1
#
_cell.length_a   1.000
_cell.length_b   1.000
_cell.length_c   1.000
_cell.angle_alpha   90.00
_cell.angle_beta   90.00
_cell.angle_gamma   90.00
#
_symmetry.space_group_name_H-M   'P 1'
#
loop_
_entity.id
_entity.type
_entity.pdbx_description
1 polymer ?
#
loop_
_entity_poly.entity_id
_entity_poly.type
_entity_poly.pdbx_seq_one_letter_code
_entity_poly.pdbx_strand_id
1 'polypeptide(L)'
;MMGEVNVMASNNCVIDDDYCVKMGEYYKKQGGGLDKMISDYLCLLRTVQSEAIIKGDVAKALDCFIKYAEKMQEQIGIISDTAQTQVTRFLDRVDETDKYLF
;
A
#
# COMPACT_ATOMS: atom_id res chain seq x y z
N MET A 1 -2.55 -58.26 0.76
CA MET A 1 -3.69 -57.35 0.93
C MET A 1 -3.09 -55.94 1.00
N MET A 2 -3.15 -55.20 -0.11
CA MET A 2 -2.66 -53.82 -0.15
C MET A 2 -3.61 -52.98 0.70
N GLY A 3 -3.12 -52.49 1.84
CA GLY A 3 -3.81 -51.43 2.56
C GLY A 3 -3.65 -50.16 1.73
N GLU A 4 -4.77 -49.62 1.27
CA GLU A 4 -4.82 -48.29 0.65
C GLU A 4 -4.25 -47.30 1.65
N VAL A 5 -3.05 -46.79 1.36
CA VAL A 5 -2.54 -45.57 1.97
C VAL A 5 -3.37 -44.46 1.36
N ASN A 6 -4.44 -44.08 2.07
CA ASN A 6 -5.20 -42.90 1.75
C ASN A 6 -4.30 -41.69 2.03
N VAL A 7 -3.55 -41.26 1.02
CA VAL A 7 -2.85 -39.97 1.02
C VAL A 7 -3.92 -38.90 0.85
N MET A 8 -4.70 -38.67 1.91
CA MET A 8 -5.38 -37.38 2.06
C MET A 8 -4.25 -36.37 2.14
N ALA A 9 -4.11 -35.56 1.09
CA ALA A 9 -3.02 -34.61 0.93
C ALA A 9 -2.76 -33.88 2.24
N SER A 10 -1.61 -34.18 2.84
CA SER A 10 -1.02 -33.45 3.97
C SER A 10 -0.55 -32.08 3.48
N ASN A 11 -1.49 -31.25 3.06
CA ASN A 11 -1.26 -29.85 2.71
C ASN A 11 -1.86 -29.01 3.85
N ASN A 12 -1.35 -29.18 5.08
CA ASN A 12 -1.67 -28.26 6.17
C ASN A 12 -1.17 -26.87 5.77
N CYS A 13 -2.08 -26.04 5.27
CA CYS A 13 -1.83 -24.63 5.06
C CYS A 13 -1.75 -23.98 6.44
N VAL A 14 -0.52 -23.75 6.92
CA VAL A 14 -0.28 -23.00 8.15
C VAL A 14 -0.10 -21.54 7.76
N ILE A 15 -0.99 -20.68 8.24
CA ILE A 15 -0.94 -19.24 8.01
C ILE A 15 -0.28 -18.60 9.24
N ASP A 16 0.66 -17.70 8.99
CA ASP A 16 1.33 -16.91 10.03
C ASP A 16 0.62 -15.56 10.12
N ASP A 17 -0.38 -15.49 10.99
CA ASP A 17 -1.22 -14.31 11.17
C ASP A 17 -0.39 -13.10 11.63
N ASP A 18 0.59 -13.33 12.50
CA ASP A 18 1.51 -12.30 13.00
C ASP A 18 2.32 -11.68 11.85
N TYR A 19 2.82 -12.52 10.93
CA TYR A 19 3.50 -12.04 9.74
C TYR A 19 2.55 -11.23 8.84
N CYS A 20 1.35 -11.73 8.58
CA CYS A 20 0.34 -11.04 7.78
C CYS A 20 0.03 -9.65 8.37
N VAL A 21 -0.25 -9.56 9.67
CA VAL A 21 -0.49 -8.30 10.38
C VAL A 21 0.69 -7.34 10.20
N LYS A 22 1.92 -7.80 10.45
CA LYS A 22 3.13 -6.99 10.25
C LYS A 22 3.27 -6.47 8.82
N MET A 23 2.92 -7.27 7.82
CA MET A 23 2.95 -6.85 6.42
C MET A 23 1.88 -5.80 6.12
N GLY A 24 0.68 -5.93 6.66
CA GLY A 24 -0.36 -4.90 6.56
C GLY A 24 0.07 -3.56 7.15
N GLU A 25 0.66 -3.57 8.34
CA GLU A 25 1.25 -2.38 8.97
C GLU A 25 2.41 -1.80 8.17
N TYR A 26 3.28 -2.66 7.63
CA TYR A 26 4.39 -2.26 6.78
C TYR A 26 3.89 -1.50 5.54
N TYR A 27 2.90 -2.03 4.82
CA TYR A 27 2.35 -1.35 3.63
C TYR A 27 1.83 0.03 3.99
N LYS A 28 1.01 0.14 5.03
CA LYS A 28 0.47 1.42 5.50
C LYS A 28 1.57 2.42 5.83
N LYS A 29 2.61 1.99 6.56
CA LYS A 29 3.74 2.83 6.93
C LYS A 29 4.51 3.33 5.69
N GLN A 30 4.79 2.45 4.73
CA GLN A 30 5.47 2.83 3.50
C GLN A 30 4.63 3.79 2.66
N GLY A 31 3.31 3.53 2.54
CA GLY A 31 2.42 4.40 1.78
C GLY A 31 2.35 5.82 2.34
N GLY A 32 2.17 5.95 3.66
CA GLY A 32 2.20 7.26 4.32
C GLY A 32 3.54 7.97 4.20
N GLY A 33 4.66 7.23 4.23
CA GLY A 33 5.99 7.78 3.99
C GLY A 33 6.14 8.36 2.58
N LEU A 34 5.69 7.63 1.56
CA LEU A 34 5.75 8.07 0.17
C LEU A 34 4.84 9.26 -0.11
N ASP A 35 3.62 9.31 0.45
CA ASP A 35 2.74 10.47 0.35
C ASP A 35 3.34 11.71 1.02
N LYS A 36 4.04 11.53 2.13
CA LYS A 36 4.77 12.62 2.77
C LYS A 36 5.88 13.14 1.86
N MET A 37 6.65 12.27 1.22
CA MET A 37 7.71 12.68 0.28
C MET A 37 7.14 13.47 -0.90
N ILE A 38 5.99 13.06 -1.45
CA ILE A 38 5.30 13.80 -2.51
C ILE A 38 4.85 15.18 -2.01
N SER A 39 4.27 15.23 -0.81
CA SER A 39 3.82 16.48 -0.20
C SER A 39 4.96 17.46 0.07
N ASP A 40 6.09 16.97 0.60
CA ASP A 40 7.30 17.75 0.82
C ASP A 40 7.84 18.29 -0.52
N TYR A 41 7.84 17.47 -1.58
CA TYR A 41 8.29 17.88 -2.91
C TYR A 41 7.38 18.97 -3.52
N LEU A 42 6.06 18.82 -3.41
CA LEU A 42 5.09 19.82 -3.85
C LEU A 42 5.29 21.16 -3.11
N CYS A 43 5.59 21.11 -1.81
CA CYS A 43 5.91 22.30 -1.02
C CYS A 43 7.13 23.02 -1.61
N LEU A 44 8.24 22.31 -1.86
CA LEU A 44 9.45 22.88 -2.45
C LEU A 44 9.20 23.49 -3.83
N LEU A 45 8.45 22.81 -4.70
CA LEU A 45 8.13 23.33 -6.03
C LEU A 45 7.31 24.62 -5.97
N ARG A 46 6.33 24.69 -5.05
CA ARG A 46 5.52 25.90 -4.84
C ARG A 46 6.37 27.05 -4.29
N THR A 47 7.31 26.78 -3.39
CA THR A 47 8.29 27.79 -2.91
C THR A 47 9.12 28.34 -4.06
N VAL A 48 9.66 27.47 -4.93
CA VAL A 48 10.43 27.89 -6.11
C VAL A 48 9.56 28.74 -7.06
N GLN A 49 8.30 28.37 -7.27
CA GLN A 49 7.35 29.12 -8.10
C GLN A 49 7.08 30.52 -7.53
N SER A 50 6.96 30.65 -6.21
CA SER A 50 6.66 31.94 -5.57
C SER A 50 7.87 32.87 -5.41
N GLU A 51 9.08 32.31 -5.27
CA GLU A 51 10.27 33.10 -4.89
C GLU A 51 11.29 33.28 -6.02
N ALA A 52 11.42 32.29 -6.91
CA ALA A 52 12.50 32.27 -7.90
C ALA A 52 11.98 32.37 -9.35
N ILE A 53 10.94 31.60 -9.70
CA ILE A 53 10.45 31.47 -11.08
C ILE A 53 9.01 31.97 -11.17
N ILE A 54 8.86 33.29 -11.05
CA ILE A 54 7.56 33.95 -10.87
C ILE A 54 6.79 34.15 -12.21
N LYS A 55 7.51 34.32 -13.34
CA LYS A 55 6.88 34.60 -14.65
C LYS A 55 7.71 34.10 -15.83
N GLY A 56 7.09 34.08 -17.01
CA GLY A 56 7.70 33.59 -18.25
C GLY A 56 7.40 32.11 -18.51
N ASP A 57 7.97 31.56 -19.57
CA ASP A 57 7.63 30.21 -20.01
C ASP A 57 8.13 29.12 -19.05
N VAL A 58 9.23 29.38 -18.33
CA VAL A 58 9.72 28.48 -17.27
C VAL A 58 8.72 28.42 -16.10
N ALA A 59 8.08 29.54 -15.73
CA ALA A 59 7.07 29.55 -14.68
C ALA A 59 5.83 28.74 -15.08
N LYS A 60 5.42 28.82 -16.36
CA LYS A 60 4.31 28.00 -16.90
C LYS A 60 4.66 26.52 -16.93
N ALA A 61 5.89 26.17 -17.30
CA ALA A 61 6.36 24.79 -17.29
C ALA A 61 6.40 24.22 -15.85
N LEU A 62 6.89 25.00 -14.88
CA LEU A 62 6.87 24.63 -13.47
C LEU A 62 5.44 24.44 -12.93
N ASP A 63 4.52 25.35 -13.26
CA ASP A 63 3.10 25.22 -12.92
C ASP A 63 2.49 23.92 -13.46
N CYS A 64 2.78 23.60 -14.73
CA CYS A 64 2.33 22.36 -15.35
C CYS A 64 2.89 21.14 -14.62
N PHE A 65 4.17 21.16 -14.26
CA PHE A 65 4.82 20.10 -13.53
C PHE A 65 4.23 19.90 -12.12
N ILE A 66 3.99 20.99 -11.38
CA ILE A 66 3.30 20.96 -10.08
C ILE A 66 1.93 20.28 -10.21
N LYS A 67 1.13 20.66 -11.21
CA LYS A 67 -0.20 20.05 -11.46
C LYS A 67 -0.13 18.55 -11.75
N TYR A 68 0.93 18.08 -12.38
CA TYR A 68 1.13 16.63 -12.57
C TYR A 68 1.56 15.94 -11.27
N ALA A 69 2.42 16.56 -10.48
CA ALA A 69 2.82 16.03 -9.18
C ALA A 69 1.65 15.98 -8.18
N GLU A 70 0.74 16.96 -8.21
CA GLU A 70 -0.48 17.00 -7.38
C GLU A 70 -1.39 15.79 -7.62
N LYS A 71 -1.42 15.24 -8.84
CA LYS A 71 -2.22 14.03 -9.13
C LYS A 71 -1.73 12.80 -8.38
N MET A 72 -0.48 12.79 -7.93
CA MET A 72 0.10 11.68 -7.17
C MET A 72 -0.10 11.86 -5.66
N GLN A 73 -0.51 13.04 -5.20
CA GLN A 73 -0.76 13.31 -3.80
C GLN A 73 -1.86 12.38 -3.26
N GLU A 74 -1.61 11.79 -2.10
CA GLU A 74 -2.52 10.89 -1.36
C GLU A 74 -2.87 9.57 -2.07
N GLN A 75 -2.44 9.38 -3.32
CA GLN A 75 -2.76 8.16 -4.08
C GLN A 75 -2.07 6.93 -3.48
N ILE A 76 -0.85 7.09 -2.97
CA ILE A 76 -0.06 5.96 -2.47
C ILE A 76 -0.61 5.53 -1.09
N GLY A 77 -1.02 6.48 -0.26
CA GLY A 77 -1.73 6.23 0.99
C GLY A 77 -2.98 5.39 0.79
N ILE A 78 -3.84 5.79 -0.17
CA ILE A 78 -5.07 5.04 -0.52
C ILE A 78 -4.76 3.61 -0.93
N ILE A 79 -3.75 3.40 -1.77
CA ILE A 79 -3.32 2.06 -2.20
C ILE A 79 -2.84 1.24 -1.01
N SER A 80 -2.04 1.85 -0.13
CA SER A 80 -1.51 1.17 1.05
C SER A 80 -2.57 0.79 2.08
N ASP A 81 -3.57 1.65 2.29
CA ASP A 81 -4.73 1.36 3.14
C ASP A 81 -5.58 0.24 2.53
N THR A 82 -5.72 0.22 1.21
CA THR A 82 -6.39 -0.88 0.51
C THR A 82 -5.64 -2.19 0.72
N ALA A 83 -4.31 -2.18 0.58
CA ALA A 83 -3.48 -3.37 0.82
C ALA A 83 -3.61 -3.88 2.27
N GLN A 84 -3.55 -2.98 3.27
CA GLN A 84 -3.81 -3.34 4.67
C GLN A 84 -5.20 -3.97 4.85
N THR A 85 -6.22 -3.38 4.24
CA THR A 85 -7.60 -3.90 4.32
C THR A 85 -7.72 -5.31 3.74
N GLN A 86 -7.04 -5.61 2.64
CA GLN A 86 -7.07 -6.96 2.07
C GLN A 86 -6.36 -7.99 2.97
N VAL A 87 -5.30 -7.59 3.66
CA VAL A 87 -4.63 -8.44 4.65
C VAL A 87 -5.60 -8.78 5.79
N THR A 88 -6.29 -7.79 6.35
CA THR A 88 -7.29 -8.03 7.41
C THR A 88 -8.40 -8.97 6.93
N ARG A 89 -8.97 -8.71 5.74
CA ARG A 89 -10.03 -9.57 5.19
C ARG A 89 -9.57 -11.00 4.91
N PHE A 90 -8.31 -11.18 4.52
CA PHE A 90 -7.73 -12.50 4.32
C PHE A 90 -7.71 -13.26 5.65
N LEU A 91 -7.21 -12.66 6.72
CA LEU A 91 -7.18 -13.27 8.06
C LEU A 91 -8.59 -13.57 8.59
N ASP A 92 -9.53 -12.63 8.45
CA ASP A 92 -10.93 -12.86 8.84
C ASP A 92 -11.52 -14.11 8.14
N ARG A 93 -11.17 -14.33 6.87
CA ARG A 93 -11.63 -15.48 6.09
C ARG A 93 -11.00 -16.80 6.52
N VAL A 94 -9.74 -16.75 6.93
CA VAL A 94 -9.02 -17.91 7.51
C VAL A 94 -9.71 -18.30 8.82
N ASP A 95 -9.92 -17.35 9.72
CA ASP A 95 -10.61 -17.55 11.00
C ASP A 95 -12.03 -18.09 10.81
N GLU A 96 -12.77 -17.63 9.80
CA GLU A 96 -14.09 -18.17 9.45
C GLU A 96 -14.02 -19.62 8.99
N THR A 97 -13.00 -19.99 8.22
CA THR A 97 -12.86 -21.33 7.62
C THR A 97 -12.39 -22.35 8.64
N ASP A 98 -11.46 -21.97 9.53
CA ASP A 98 -10.93 -22.83 10.58
C ASP A 98 -12.00 -23.28 11.57
N LYS A 99 -13.05 -22.47 11.78
CA LYS A 99 -14.24 -22.85 12.58
C LYS A 99 -15.03 -24.03 12.01
N TYR A 100 -14.80 -24.42 10.76
CA TYR A 100 -15.43 -25.59 10.14
C TYR A 100 -14.53 -26.83 10.16
N LEU A 101 -13.26 -26.68 10.54
CA LEU A 101 -12.27 -27.76 10.62
C LEU A 101 -12.14 -28.38 12.01
N PHE A 102 -12.73 -27.75 13.04
CA PHE A 102 -12.81 -28.20 14.43
C PHE A 102 -14.19 -27.96 15.02
#